data_AF-A0A4Q5LNM5-F1
#
_entry.id   AF-A0A4Q5LNM5-F1
#
_cell.length_a   1.000
_cell.length_b   1.000
_cell.length_c   1.000
_cell.angle_alpha   90.00
_cell.angle_beta   90.00
_cell.angle_gamma   90.00
#
_symmetry.space_group_name_H-M   'P 1'
#
loop_
_entity.id
_entity.type
_entity.pdbx_description
1 polymer ?
#
loop_
_entity_poly.entity_id
_entity_poly.type
_entity_poly.pdbx_seq_one_letter_code
_entity_poly.pdbx_strand_id
1 'polypeptide(L)'
;MDLTNITINERIEWKGDFFKADLSVVMARLQRFRPIVRPFSHTVTLFYKKPDADDYTHYTLRIRTYANLQDMDAVSVLHFLNQGITGKIQFKKNHGEKTELGNISVAACPGETLNHALHQITIAGETLVLESFRISKRMHWSIEPTRTLENRELKRITLDLERYLYLVTADRQLLFLGEMGPRLEIKAPANAAVELVLGIINRDGLMKEMNYRSLELLLQHKLANTIPQQTSKAFPEIEAKFDIAPNASINADDIMQWLSAELPVVFLLPSPSKVVRMRRYHICRDPKDETIDCTLVETAAQRYSPKIKSNAYLTGQVLVRKTEASRTTDKNGTTGTLPSVLEQYGWDLLNSFEKLQTKIPFQLSDGFAYLLSIDNCIDCRGNQLQQLEIEYIGSSLTVPASAAVIFDDIQRVIASLLSYPLFRGKIAHSQISKHKYFAQFRPMPAALLA
;
A
#
# COMPACT_ATOMS: atom_id res chain seq x y z
N MET A 1 -30.56 0.29 20.87
CA MET A 1 -29.30 -0.34 21.33
C MET A 1 -28.56 0.75 22.09
N ASP A 2 -28.45 0.62 23.41
CA ASP A 2 -27.80 1.65 24.25
C ASP A 2 -26.29 1.56 24.06
N LEU A 3 -25.70 2.65 23.54
CA LEU A 3 -24.26 2.72 23.26
C LEU A 3 -23.55 3.22 24.52
N THR A 4 -22.69 2.40 25.12
CA THR A 4 -21.82 2.82 26.22
C THR A 4 -20.51 3.35 25.66
N ASN A 5 -20.22 4.64 25.90
CA ASN A 5 -18.99 5.27 25.44
C ASN A 5 -17.84 4.96 26.40
N ILE A 6 -16.98 4.00 26.04
CA ILE A 6 -15.72 3.74 26.76
C ILE A 6 -14.56 4.27 25.92
N THR A 7 -13.86 5.28 26.44
CA THR A 7 -12.59 5.75 25.88
C THR A 7 -11.48 4.81 26.33
N ILE A 8 -10.75 4.21 25.38
CA ILE A 8 -9.64 3.30 25.70
C ILE A 8 -8.39 4.14 25.99
N ASN A 9 -7.85 4.03 27.21
CA ASN A 9 -6.68 4.74 27.76
C ASN A 9 -5.50 4.97 26.79
N GLU A 10 -4.82 6.11 27.02
CA GLU A 10 -3.59 6.59 26.41
C GLU A 10 -2.51 5.50 26.38
N ARG A 11 -2.32 4.87 25.23
CA ARG A 11 -1.19 3.99 24.96
C ARG A 11 -0.63 4.31 23.59
N ILE A 12 0.67 4.15 23.46
CA ILE A 12 1.36 4.38 22.21
C ILE A 12 1.22 3.13 21.35
N GLU A 13 0.85 3.34 20.10
CA GLU A 13 0.70 2.30 19.08
C GLU A 13 1.62 2.64 17.91
N TRP A 14 2.63 1.81 17.66
CA TRP A 14 3.47 1.90 16.47
C TRP A 14 3.12 0.80 15.47
N LYS A 15 3.23 1.08 14.17
CA LYS A 15 2.88 0.12 13.10
C LYS A 15 3.86 0.18 11.93
N GLY A 16 4.43 -0.96 11.57
CA GLY A 16 5.30 -1.10 10.41
C GLY A 16 4.85 -2.19 9.45
N ASP A 17 4.80 -1.88 8.15
CA ASP A 17 4.70 -2.87 7.08
C ASP A 17 6.11 -3.30 6.65
N PHE A 18 6.25 -4.54 6.19
CA PHE A 18 7.50 -5.08 5.66
C PHE A 18 7.20 -6.16 4.60
N PHE A 19 8.22 -6.65 3.89
CA PHE A 19 8.03 -7.66 2.85
C PHE A 19 7.86 -9.06 3.43
N LYS A 20 6.94 -9.86 2.89
CA LYS A 20 6.72 -11.26 3.30
C LYS A 20 7.98 -12.11 3.16
N ALA A 21 8.86 -11.80 2.21
CA ALA A 21 10.18 -12.41 2.10
C ALA A 21 11.05 -12.25 3.36
N ASP A 22 10.85 -11.18 4.15
CA ASP A 22 11.63 -10.88 5.36
C ASP A 22 10.97 -11.45 6.63
N LEU A 23 9.83 -12.15 6.49
CA LEU A 23 9.05 -12.67 7.62
C LEU A 23 9.84 -13.64 8.49
N SER A 24 10.68 -14.49 7.90
CA SER A 24 11.52 -15.43 8.65
C SER A 24 12.49 -14.71 9.59
N VAL A 25 13.11 -13.62 9.14
CA VAL A 25 14.02 -12.78 9.93
C VAL A 25 13.28 -12.13 11.10
N VAL A 26 12.10 -11.56 10.84
CA VAL A 26 11.26 -10.95 11.89
C VAL A 26 10.79 -12.00 12.89
N MET A 27 10.35 -13.16 12.44
CA MET A 27 9.90 -14.26 13.29
C MET A 27 11.02 -14.77 14.21
N ALA A 28 12.24 -14.92 13.69
CA ALA A 28 13.40 -15.31 14.50
C ALA A 28 13.69 -14.30 15.63
N ARG A 29 13.55 -13.00 15.34
CA ARG A 29 13.72 -11.94 16.36
C ARG A 29 12.61 -11.96 17.41
N LEU A 30 11.38 -12.28 16.99
CA LEU A 30 10.23 -12.37 17.90
C LEU A 30 10.32 -13.53 18.89
N GLN A 31 11.17 -14.53 18.66
CA GLN A 31 11.42 -15.63 19.61
C GLN A 31 11.99 -15.14 20.95
N ARG A 32 12.52 -13.91 21.01
CA ARG A 32 12.99 -13.29 22.26
C ARG A 32 11.85 -12.86 23.19
N PHE A 33 10.61 -12.84 22.70
CA PHE A 33 9.43 -12.44 23.46
C PHE A 33 8.56 -13.65 23.78
N ARG A 34 7.79 -13.56 24.87
CA ARG A 34 6.90 -14.66 25.27
C ARG A 34 5.62 -14.64 24.42
N PRO A 35 5.25 -15.73 23.73
CA PRO A 35 4.00 -15.79 22.98
C PRO A 35 2.77 -15.62 23.88
N ILE A 36 1.75 -14.93 23.35
CA ILE A 36 0.42 -14.84 23.94
C ILE A 36 -0.51 -15.73 23.13
N VAL A 37 -0.99 -16.81 23.75
CA VAL A 37 -1.94 -17.73 23.12
C VAL A 37 -3.33 -17.10 23.14
N ARG A 38 -3.99 -17.06 21.99
CA ARG A 38 -5.38 -16.60 21.85
C ARG A 38 -6.25 -17.74 21.31
N PRO A 39 -7.55 -17.74 21.65
CA PRO A 39 -8.49 -18.75 21.13
C PRO A 39 -8.73 -18.61 19.61
N PHE A 40 -8.47 -17.43 19.06
CA PHE A 40 -8.69 -17.12 17.64
C PHE A 40 -7.40 -16.66 16.98
N SER A 41 -7.14 -17.20 15.80
CA SER A 41 -5.98 -16.88 14.95
C SER A 41 -6.27 -15.75 13.96
N HIS A 42 -7.54 -15.43 13.70
CA HIS A 42 -7.94 -14.42 12.73
C HIS A 42 -8.68 -13.26 13.40
N THR A 43 -8.44 -12.05 12.88
CA THR A 43 -9.29 -10.89 13.12
C THR A 43 -9.97 -10.49 11.82
N VAL A 44 -11.29 -10.37 11.85
CA VAL A 44 -12.10 -9.82 10.76
C VAL A 44 -12.56 -8.42 11.17
N THR A 45 -12.28 -7.43 10.34
CA THR A 45 -12.67 -6.03 10.55
C THR A 45 -13.52 -5.56 9.38
N LEU A 46 -14.79 -5.34 9.63
CA LEU A 46 -15.79 -4.88 8.68
C LEU A 46 -15.87 -3.35 8.75
N PHE A 47 -15.82 -2.65 7.61
CA PHE A 47 -15.84 -1.19 7.52
C PHE A 47 -17.15 -0.72 6.88
N TYR A 48 -17.92 0.05 7.65
CA TYR A 48 -19.22 0.57 7.23
C TYR A 48 -19.12 2.06 6.91
N LYS A 49 -19.94 2.48 5.95
CA LYS A 49 -20.11 3.89 5.57
C LYS A 49 -21.58 4.25 5.38
N LYS A 50 -21.89 5.54 5.30
CA LYS A 50 -23.20 5.99 4.81
C LYS A 50 -23.32 5.66 3.31
N PRO A 51 -24.50 5.29 2.79
CA PRO A 51 -24.69 4.93 1.38
C PRO A 51 -24.10 5.95 0.39
N ASP A 52 -24.26 7.25 0.67
CA ASP A 52 -23.84 8.34 -0.22
C ASP A 52 -22.48 8.95 0.14
N ALA A 53 -21.73 8.34 1.07
CA ALA A 53 -20.41 8.83 1.44
C ALA A 53 -19.38 8.50 0.36
N ASP A 54 -18.75 9.54 -0.20
CA ASP A 54 -17.68 9.43 -1.21
C ASP A 54 -16.27 9.45 -0.60
N ASP A 55 -16.17 9.61 0.72
CA ASP A 55 -14.92 9.68 1.43
C ASP A 55 -14.46 8.32 1.96
N TYR A 56 -13.22 7.92 1.62
CA TYR A 56 -12.57 6.78 2.28
C TYR A 56 -11.90 7.18 3.60
N THR A 57 -12.02 8.46 4.00
CA THR A 57 -11.45 8.99 5.25
C THR A 57 -12.26 8.57 6.46
N HIS A 58 -11.77 7.52 7.12
CA HIS A 58 -11.47 7.45 8.56
C HIS A 58 -12.46 7.99 9.61
N TYR A 59 -13.74 8.16 9.28
CA TYR A 59 -14.88 8.08 10.20
C TYR A 59 -15.61 6.75 10.01
N THR A 60 -14.85 5.66 9.89
CA THR A 60 -15.45 4.35 9.64
C THR A 60 -15.92 3.76 10.96
N LEU A 61 -17.23 3.68 11.12
CA LEU A 61 -17.79 2.69 12.02
C LEU A 61 -17.30 1.31 11.54
N ARG A 62 -16.72 0.54 12.46
CA ARG A 62 -16.23 -0.79 12.14
C ARG A 62 -16.76 -1.82 13.12
N ILE A 63 -17.01 -3.02 12.62
CA ILE A 63 -17.26 -4.19 13.45
C ILE A 63 -15.99 -5.03 13.45
N ARG A 64 -15.48 -5.34 14.64
CA ARG A 64 -14.37 -6.27 14.82
C ARG A 64 -14.87 -7.58 15.42
N THR A 65 -14.60 -8.67 14.72
CA THR A 65 -14.86 -10.04 15.18
C THR A 65 -13.60 -10.90 15.02
N TYR A 66 -13.64 -12.10 15.59
CA TYR A 66 -12.51 -13.02 15.65
C TYR A 66 -12.96 -14.42 15.19
N ALA A 67 -12.07 -15.12 14.51
CA ALA A 67 -12.39 -16.40 13.89
C ALA A 67 -11.16 -17.33 13.84
N ASN A 68 -11.40 -18.60 13.53
CA ASN A 68 -10.40 -19.53 13.06
C ASN A 68 -10.81 -19.97 11.66
N LEU A 69 -10.21 -19.35 10.64
CA LEU A 69 -10.41 -19.71 9.26
C LEU A 69 -9.32 -20.70 8.84
N GLN A 70 -9.71 -21.74 8.10
CA GLN A 70 -8.75 -22.63 7.45
C GLN A 70 -8.08 -21.88 6.30
N ASP A 71 -8.90 -21.28 5.43
CA ASP A 71 -8.48 -20.51 4.27
C ASP A 71 -9.11 -19.10 4.28
N MET A 72 -8.44 -18.16 3.63
CA MET A 72 -8.89 -16.75 3.53
C MET A 72 -9.36 -16.38 2.12
N ASP A 73 -9.67 -17.35 1.27
CA ASP A 73 -10.28 -17.12 -0.05
C ASP A 73 -11.72 -16.59 0.07
N ALA A 74 -12.26 -16.04 -1.03
CA ALA A 74 -13.57 -15.40 -1.03
C ALA A 74 -14.71 -16.33 -0.59
N VAL A 75 -14.65 -17.63 -0.93
CA VAL A 75 -15.71 -18.61 -0.64
C VAL A 75 -15.70 -18.95 0.85
N SER A 76 -14.54 -19.30 1.39
CA SER A 76 -14.35 -19.61 2.82
C SER A 76 -14.75 -18.43 3.71
N VAL A 77 -14.39 -17.23 3.28
CA VAL A 77 -14.72 -15.98 3.97
C VAL A 77 -16.20 -15.67 3.92
N LEU A 78 -16.83 -15.79 2.75
CA LEU A 78 -18.27 -15.58 2.61
C LEU A 78 -19.06 -16.55 3.47
N HIS A 79 -18.66 -17.82 3.46
CA HIS A 79 -19.26 -18.85 4.29
C HIS A 79 -19.22 -18.47 5.77
N PHE A 80 -18.05 -18.06 6.28
CA PHE A 80 -17.90 -17.57 7.66
C PHE A 80 -18.83 -16.37 7.97
N LEU A 81 -18.88 -15.36 7.09
CA LEU A 81 -19.73 -14.18 7.31
C LEU A 81 -21.22 -14.54 7.33
N ASN A 82 -21.63 -15.55 6.57
CA ASN A 82 -23.02 -16.02 6.48
C ASN A 82 -23.44 -16.95 7.63
N GLN A 83 -22.49 -17.52 8.37
CA GLN A 83 -22.78 -18.27 9.62
C GLN A 83 -23.25 -17.37 10.77
N GLY A 84 -23.27 -16.06 10.57
CA GLY A 84 -23.58 -15.08 11.60
C GLY A 84 -22.33 -14.68 12.36
N ILE A 85 -22.29 -13.44 12.82
CA ILE A 85 -21.12 -12.89 13.50
C ILE A 85 -21.51 -12.27 14.84
N THR A 86 -20.60 -12.38 15.81
CA THR A 86 -20.65 -11.55 17.01
C THR A 86 -19.37 -10.74 17.10
N GLY A 87 -19.48 -9.45 17.37
CA GLY A 87 -18.35 -8.55 17.34
C GLY A 87 -18.55 -7.29 18.17
N LYS A 88 -17.52 -6.44 18.16
CA LYS A 88 -17.53 -5.14 18.82
C LYS A 88 -17.68 -4.04 17.79
N ILE A 89 -18.62 -3.13 18.04
CA ILE A 89 -18.77 -1.89 17.29
C ILE A 89 -17.74 -0.90 17.81
N GLN A 90 -16.94 -0.37 16.90
CA GLN A 90 -15.91 0.62 17.21
C GLN A 90 -16.05 1.80 16.27
N PHE A 91 -16.10 2.99 16.84
CA PHE A 91 -15.86 4.22 16.10
C PHE A 91 -14.37 4.56 16.16
N LYS A 92 -13.80 4.99 15.05
CA LYS A 92 -12.42 5.46 15.01
C LYS A 92 -12.45 6.87 14.43
N LYS A 93 -11.93 7.85 15.18
CA LYS A 93 -11.77 9.23 14.71
C LYS A 93 -10.46 9.38 13.93
N ASN A 94 -10.36 10.50 13.21
CA ASN A 94 -9.09 11.01 12.70
C ASN A 94 -8.07 11.09 13.86
N HIS A 95 -6.81 10.74 13.61
CA HIS A 95 -5.72 10.59 14.60
C HIS A 95 -5.72 9.32 15.48
N GLY A 96 -6.63 8.37 15.24
CA GLY A 96 -6.47 7.02 15.79
C GLY A 96 -7.20 6.75 17.12
N GLU A 97 -7.83 7.78 17.69
CA GLU A 97 -8.74 7.65 18.83
C GLU A 97 -9.85 6.64 18.47
N LYS A 98 -10.12 5.72 19.40
CA LYS A 98 -11.12 4.65 19.22
C LYS A 98 -12.11 4.74 20.36
N THR A 99 -13.39 4.80 20.00
CA THR A 99 -14.50 4.68 20.95
C THR A 99 -15.15 3.32 20.71
N GLU A 100 -15.24 2.51 21.76
CA GLU A 100 -16.08 1.31 21.72
C GLU A 100 -17.52 1.75 21.96
N LEU A 101 -18.45 1.31 21.10
CA LEU A 101 -19.87 1.70 21.18
C LEU A 101 -20.75 0.58 21.74
N GLY A 102 -20.26 -0.66 21.76
CA GLY A 102 -20.99 -1.82 22.25
C GLY A 102 -20.73 -3.09 21.45
N ASN A 103 -21.52 -4.12 21.72
CA ASN A 103 -21.48 -5.40 21.02
C ASN A 103 -22.59 -5.49 19.97
N ILE A 104 -22.36 -6.27 18.92
CA ILE A 104 -23.34 -6.60 17.90
C ILE A 104 -23.33 -8.10 17.63
N SER A 105 -24.51 -8.67 17.42
CA SER A 105 -24.71 -10.03 16.95
C SER A 105 -25.62 -10.02 15.74
N VAL A 106 -25.14 -10.58 14.63
CA VAL A 106 -25.88 -10.75 13.38
C VAL A 106 -26.17 -12.23 13.22
N ALA A 107 -27.44 -12.59 13.06
CA ALA A 107 -27.87 -13.97 12.93
C ALA A 107 -27.37 -14.61 11.62
N ALA A 108 -27.23 -15.93 11.64
CA ALA A 108 -26.86 -16.71 10.46
C ALA A 108 -27.91 -16.57 9.36
N CYS A 109 -27.44 -16.44 8.12
CA CYS A 109 -28.27 -16.48 6.91
C CYS A 109 -27.43 -17.11 5.80
N PRO A 110 -27.49 -18.45 5.64
CA PRO A 110 -26.76 -19.15 4.58
C PRO A 110 -27.15 -18.63 3.20
N GLY A 111 -26.18 -18.56 2.28
CA GLY A 111 -26.41 -18.11 0.91
C GLY A 111 -25.11 -17.92 0.13
N GLU A 112 -25.25 -17.71 -1.17
CA GLU A 112 -24.15 -17.46 -2.12
C GLU A 112 -23.77 -15.98 -2.22
N THR A 113 -24.51 -15.09 -1.54
CA THR A 113 -24.20 -13.66 -1.41
C THR A 113 -24.07 -13.29 0.07
N LEU A 114 -23.49 -12.14 0.36
CA LEU A 114 -23.38 -11.66 1.73
C LEU A 114 -24.76 -11.50 2.39
N ASN A 115 -24.86 -11.99 3.64
CA ASN A 115 -26.02 -11.82 4.52
C ASN A 115 -26.51 -10.36 4.53
N HIS A 116 -27.79 -10.15 4.20
CA HIS A 116 -28.39 -8.80 4.14
C HIS A 116 -28.27 -8.04 5.46
N ALA A 117 -28.47 -8.71 6.60
CA ALA A 117 -28.37 -8.10 7.92
C ALA A 117 -26.92 -7.72 8.30
N LEU A 118 -25.94 -8.26 7.57
CA LEU A 118 -24.55 -7.86 7.69
C LEU A 118 -24.16 -6.80 6.66
N HIS A 119 -24.75 -6.84 5.47
CA HIS A 119 -24.53 -5.83 4.43
C HIS A 119 -25.02 -4.45 4.88
N GLN A 120 -26.16 -4.40 5.57
CA GLN A 120 -26.77 -3.15 6.03
C GLN A 120 -27.09 -3.24 7.52
N ILE A 121 -26.57 -2.28 8.29
CA ILE A 121 -26.81 -2.17 9.73
C ILE A 121 -27.38 -0.80 10.07
N THR A 122 -28.21 -0.74 11.11
CA THR A 122 -28.75 0.51 11.64
C THR A 122 -28.18 0.77 13.03
N ILE A 123 -27.48 1.90 13.19
CA ILE A 123 -26.87 2.30 14.47
C ILE A 123 -27.28 3.75 14.75
N ALA A 124 -27.87 3.98 15.93
CA ALA A 124 -28.33 5.32 16.35
C ALA A 124 -29.26 6.01 15.32
N GLY A 125 -30.12 5.24 14.65
CA GLY A 125 -31.05 5.75 13.63
C GLY A 125 -30.45 5.95 12.24
N GLU A 126 -29.13 5.78 12.09
CA GLU A 126 -28.42 5.92 10.82
C GLU A 126 -28.24 4.56 10.16
N THR A 127 -28.53 4.48 8.86
CA THR A 127 -28.29 3.29 8.05
C THR A 127 -26.89 3.35 7.48
N LEU A 128 -26.14 2.26 7.67
CA LEU A 128 -24.79 2.10 7.14
C LEU A 128 -24.71 0.84 6.30
N VAL A 129 -23.89 0.90 5.25
CA VAL A 129 -23.62 -0.21 4.34
C VAL A 129 -22.18 -0.68 4.51
N LEU A 130 -21.99 -2.00 4.47
CA LEU A 130 -20.67 -2.61 4.50
C LEU A 130 -20.00 -2.34 3.16
N GLU A 131 -18.96 -1.53 3.16
CA GLU A 131 -18.21 -1.20 1.94
C GLU A 131 -17.09 -2.19 1.69
N SER A 132 -16.34 -2.51 2.74
CA SER A 132 -15.18 -3.36 2.64
C SER A 132 -14.92 -4.07 3.95
N PHE A 133 -14.13 -5.12 3.89
CA PHE A 133 -13.61 -5.73 5.09
C PHE A 133 -12.21 -6.28 4.90
N ARG A 134 -11.52 -6.38 6.03
CA ARG A 134 -10.17 -6.91 6.14
C ARG A 134 -10.15 -8.14 7.02
N ILE A 135 -9.44 -9.16 6.56
CA ILE A 135 -9.13 -10.35 7.35
C ILE A 135 -7.64 -10.37 7.60
N SER A 136 -7.23 -10.75 8.81
CA SER A 136 -5.82 -10.85 9.17
C SER A 136 -5.58 -12.09 10.00
N LYS A 137 -4.61 -12.92 9.60
CA LYS A 137 -4.07 -14.01 10.42
C LYS A 137 -2.99 -13.45 11.34
N ARG A 138 -3.07 -13.72 12.65
CA ARG A 138 -2.33 -12.98 13.66
C ARG A 138 -1.63 -13.87 14.67
N MET A 139 -0.49 -13.37 15.13
CA MET A 139 0.23 -13.89 16.29
C MET A 139 0.56 -12.74 17.24
N HIS A 140 0.73 -13.07 18.53
CA HIS A 140 0.91 -12.09 19.59
C HIS A 140 2.04 -12.50 20.53
N TRP A 141 2.79 -11.52 21.01
CA TRP A 141 3.83 -11.68 22.02
C TRP A 141 3.73 -10.60 23.08
N SER A 142 4.10 -10.93 24.30
CA SER A 142 4.20 -9.99 25.41
C SER A 142 5.55 -9.29 25.39
N ILE A 143 5.56 -7.97 25.54
CA ILE A 143 6.79 -7.19 25.65
C ILE A 143 7.48 -7.47 26.99
N GLU A 144 6.70 -7.63 28.06
CA GLU A 144 7.22 -7.90 29.41
C GLU A 144 6.81 -9.31 29.91
N PRO A 145 7.60 -9.93 30.80
CA PRO A 145 7.28 -11.26 31.36
C PRO A 145 6.18 -11.24 32.44
N THR A 146 5.34 -10.20 32.50
CA THR A 146 4.35 -9.96 33.57
C THR A 146 3.42 -11.16 33.82
N ARG A 147 2.90 -11.25 35.06
CA ARG A 147 2.20 -12.44 35.56
C ARG A 147 0.73 -12.56 35.13
N THR A 148 0.01 -11.46 34.86
CA THR A 148 -1.42 -11.49 34.49
C THR A 148 -1.65 -11.27 32.99
N LEU A 149 -2.66 -11.95 32.43
CA LEU A 149 -2.98 -11.90 30.98
C LEU A 149 -3.40 -10.49 30.52
N GLU A 150 -4.15 -9.77 31.34
CA GLU A 150 -4.62 -8.40 31.05
C GLU A 150 -3.44 -7.43 30.84
N ASN A 151 -2.43 -7.50 31.70
CA ASN A 151 -1.24 -6.66 31.57
C ASN A 151 -0.40 -7.01 30.33
N ARG A 152 -0.34 -8.30 29.95
CA ARG A 152 0.31 -8.72 28.69
C ARG A 152 -0.42 -8.17 27.46
N GLU A 153 -1.74 -8.14 27.50
CA GLU A 153 -2.55 -7.59 26.40
C GLU A 153 -2.38 -6.08 26.21
N LEU A 154 -2.12 -5.33 27.29
CA LEU A 154 -1.82 -3.91 27.23
C LEU A 154 -0.43 -3.62 26.64
N LYS A 155 0.54 -4.52 26.85
CA LYS A 155 1.94 -4.41 26.43
C LYS A 155 2.34 -5.54 25.49
N ARG A 156 2.04 -5.38 24.21
CA ARG A 156 2.16 -6.49 23.25
C ARG A 156 2.74 -6.09 21.90
N ILE A 157 3.32 -7.08 21.26
CA ILE A 157 3.64 -7.10 19.85
C ILE A 157 2.57 -7.95 19.16
N THR A 158 2.03 -7.46 18.06
CA THR A 158 1.08 -8.18 17.20
C THR A 158 1.69 -8.27 15.81
N LEU A 159 1.84 -9.48 15.29
CA LEU A 159 2.23 -9.70 13.90
C LEU A 159 1.00 -10.17 13.13
N ASP A 160 0.57 -9.36 12.18
CA ASP A 160 -0.31 -9.79 11.11
C ASP A 160 0.55 -10.52 10.08
N LEU A 161 0.45 -11.85 10.01
CA LEU A 161 1.21 -12.69 9.08
C LEU A 161 0.75 -12.45 7.64
N GLU A 162 -0.56 -12.40 7.48
CA GLU A 162 -1.25 -12.30 6.20
C GLU A 162 -2.47 -11.41 6.39
N ARG A 163 -2.75 -10.56 5.40
CA ARG A 163 -3.84 -9.58 5.48
C ARG A 163 -4.51 -9.42 4.13
N TYR A 164 -5.79 -9.72 4.07
CA TYR A 164 -6.57 -9.78 2.84
C TYR A 164 -7.62 -8.68 2.89
N LEU A 165 -7.83 -7.99 1.77
CA LEU A 165 -8.83 -6.94 1.63
C LEU A 165 -9.88 -7.32 0.59
N TYR A 166 -11.14 -7.16 0.98
CA TYR A 166 -12.30 -7.42 0.15
C TYR A 166 -13.17 -6.16 0.08
N LEU A 167 -13.70 -5.90 -1.11
CA LEU A 167 -14.79 -4.96 -1.32
C LEU A 167 -16.10 -5.74 -1.35
N VAL A 168 -17.16 -5.14 -0.82
CA VAL A 168 -18.52 -5.64 -0.99
C VAL A 168 -19.18 -4.81 -2.09
N THR A 169 -19.64 -5.49 -3.13
CA THR A 169 -20.32 -4.85 -4.27
C THR A 169 -21.80 -4.62 -3.96
N ALA A 170 -22.47 -3.80 -4.78
CA ALA A 170 -23.89 -3.48 -4.60
C ALA A 170 -24.82 -4.72 -4.65
N ASP A 171 -24.44 -5.74 -5.42
CA ASP A 171 -25.09 -7.05 -5.52
C ASP A 171 -24.67 -8.01 -4.39
N ARG A 172 -23.97 -7.53 -3.37
CA ARG A 172 -23.53 -8.27 -2.17
C ARG A 172 -22.51 -9.38 -2.45
N GLN A 173 -21.78 -9.27 -3.55
CA GLN A 173 -20.66 -10.15 -3.87
C GLN A 173 -19.38 -9.67 -3.18
N LEU A 174 -18.44 -10.60 -2.98
CA LEU A 174 -17.15 -10.30 -2.39
C LEU A 174 -16.07 -10.21 -3.46
N LEU A 175 -15.56 -9.01 -3.68
CA LEU A 175 -14.46 -8.78 -4.62
C LEU A 175 -13.12 -8.73 -3.86
N PHE A 176 -12.26 -9.72 -4.11
CA PHE A 176 -10.89 -9.70 -3.60
C PHE A 176 -10.07 -8.59 -4.27
N LEU A 177 -9.56 -7.65 -3.47
CA LEU A 177 -8.73 -6.54 -3.95
C LEU A 177 -7.23 -6.87 -3.90
N GLY A 178 -6.79 -7.74 -2.99
CA GLY A 178 -5.40 -8.17 -2.90
C GLY A 178 -4.91 -8.47 -1.49
N GLU A 179 -3.71 -9.05 -1.41
CA GLU A 179 -2.98 -9.30 -0.17
C GLU A 179 -2.10 -8.08 0.19
N MET A 180 -2.20 -7.57 1.42
CA MET A 180 -1.46 -6.39 1.88
C MET A 180 -0.06 -6.72 2.44
N GLY A 181 0.34 -7.99 2.45
CA GLY A 181 1.57 -8.45 3.11
C GLY A 181 1.53 -8.33 4.64
N PRO A 182 2.63 -8.64 5.34
CA PRO A 182 2.66 -8.66 6.80
C PRO A 182 2.72 -7.25 7.41
N ARG A 183 2.31 -7.14 8.68
CA ARG A 183 2.43 -5.91 9.49
C ARG A 183 2.72 -6.26 10.93
N LEU A 184 3.61 -5.48 11.54
CA LEU A 184 3.84 -5.53 12.97
C LEU A 184 3.23 -4.31 13.65
N GLU A 185 2.48 -4.54 14.73
CA GLU A 185 1.96 -3.50 15.63
C GLU A 185 2.57 -3.67 17.02
N ILE A 186 3.11 -2.59 17.59
CA ILE A 186 3.61 -2.56 18.97
C ILE A 186 2.67 -1.69 19.79
N LYS A 187 2.21 -2.19 20.93
CA LYS A 187 1.39 -1.45 21.89
C LYS A 187 2.11 -1.44 23.23
N ALA A 188 2.42 -0.25 23.71
CA ALA A 188 3.19 -0.04 24.93
C ALA A 188 2.74 1.22 25.67
N PRO A 189 3.05 1.36 26.97
CA PRO A 189 2.65 2.54 27.75
C PRO A 189 3.48 3.79 27.42
N ALA A 190 4.68 3.65 26.85
CA ALA A 190 5.63 4.73 26.61
C ALA A 190 6.42 4.52 25.31
N ASN A 191 6.88 5.61 24.67
CA ASN A 191 7.65 5.57 23.43
C ASN A 191 8.98 4.81 23.62
N ALA A 192 9.65 5.01 24.76
CA ALA A 192 10.90 4.31 25.07
C ALA A 192 10.76 2.77 25.03
N ALA A 193 9.60 2.24 25.42
CA ALA A 193 9.34 0.80 25.34
C ALA A 193 9.10 0.32 23.89
N VAL A 194 8.50 1.15 23.05
CA VAL A 194 8.38 0.89 21.62
C VAL A 194 9.76 0.87 20.96
N GLU A 195 10.58 1.89 21.21
CA GLU A 195 11.93 2.01 20.66
C GLU A 195 12.83 0.85 21.06
N LEU A 196 12.75 0.39 22.32
CA LEU A 196 13.50 -0.78 22.78
C LEU A 196 13.10 -2.06 22.02
N VAL A 197 11.80 -2.26 21.77
CA VAL A 197 11.34 -3.38 20.95
C VAL A 197 11.85 -3.22 19.51
N LEU A 198 11.72 -2.03 18.92
CA LEU A 198 12.18 -1.74 17.56
C LEU A 198 13.68 -1.97 17.38
N GLY A 199 14.51 -1.62 18.36
CA GLY A 199 15.95 -1.89 18.35
C GLY A 199 16.29 -3.38 18.28
N ILE A 200 15.37 -4.27 18.68
CA ILE A 200 15.53 -5.72 18.58
C ILE A 200 14.97 -6.23 17.23
N ILE A 201 13.75 -5.85 16.86
CA ILE A 201 13.04 -6.46 15.73
C ILE A 201 13.32 -5.79 14.39
N ASN A 202 13.61 -4.48 14.38
CA ASN A 202 13.76 -3.65 13.19
C ASN A 202 15.18 -3.09 13.04
N ARG A 203 16.19 -3.81 13.53
CA ARG A 203 17.60 -3.35 13.54
C ARG A 203 18.13 -2.89 12.18
N ASP A 204 17.70 -3.55 11.10
CA ASP A 204 18.17 -3.24 9.73
C ASP A 204 17.16 -2.38 8.94
N GLY A 205 16.15 -1.81 9.61
CA GLY A 205 15.17 -0.95 8.97
C GLY A 205 14.22 -1.66 7.99
N LEU A 206 13.97 -2.97 8.17
CA LEU A 206 13.07 -3.79 7.34
C LEU A 206 11.62 -3.29 7.34
N MET A 207 11.18 -2.67 8.44
CA MET A 207 9.82 -2.20 8.63
C MET A 207 9.71 -0.72 8.29
N LYS A 208 8.72 -0.37 7.48
CA LYS A 208 8.38 1.01 7.13
C LYS A 208 7.07 1.39 7.81
N GLU A 209 7.10 2.53 8.51
CA GLU A 209 5.90 3.06 9.13
C GLU A 209 4.90 3.48 8.04
N MET A 210 3.75 2.82 8.03
CA MET A 210 2.72 3.02 7.03
C MET A 210 1.35 3.04 7.69
N ASN A 211 0.71 4.21 7.67
CA ASN A 211 -0.53 4.39 8.39
C ASN A 211 -1.64 3.44 7.88
N TYR A 212 -1.85 3.27 6.56
CA TYR A 212 -2.98 2.48 6.04
C TYR A 212 -2.76 1.83 4.66
N ARG A 213 -2.18 0.63 4.61
CA ARG A 213 -2.08 -0.10 3.32
C ARG A 213 -3.42 -0.54 2.73
N SER A 214 -4.47 -0.68 3.53
CA SER A 214 -5.81 -0.94 2.98
C SER A 214 -6.31 0.19 2.08
N LEU A 215 -5.89 1.44 2.33
CA LEU A 215 -6.21 2.55 1.44
C LEU A 215 -5.53 2.41 0.09
N GLU A 216 -4.32 1.83 0.02
CA GLU A 216 -3.64 1.59 -1.26
C GLU A 216 -4.53 0.79 -2.21
N LEU A 217 -5.06 -0.34 -1.75
CA LEU A 217 -5.87 -1.23 -2.58
C LEU A 217 -7.27 -0.64 -2.89
N LEU A 218 -7.92 0.02 -1.92
CA LEU A 218 -9.22 0.67 -2.15
C LEU A 218 -9.13 1.81 -3.16
N LEU A 219 -8.14 2.69 -2.99
CA LEU A 219 -7.94 3.84 -3.85
C LEU A 219 -7.45 3.40 -5.24
N GLN A 220 -6.61 2.36 -5.34
CA GLN A 220 -6.27 1.76 -6.64
C GLN A 220 -7.50 1.21 -7.36
N HIS A 221 -8.41 0.56 -6.63
CA HIS A 221 -9.67 0.07 -7.21
C HIS A 221 -10.56 1.24 -7.68
N LYS A 222 -10.75 2.28 -6.87
CA LYS A 222 -11.51 3.48 -7.28
C LYS A 222 -10.90 4.14 -8.51
N LEU A 223 -9.58 4.35 -8.53
CA LEU A 223 -8.87 4.94 -9.67
C LEU A 223 -9.06 4.12 -10.95
N ALA A 224 -9.02 2.79 -10.88
CA ALA A 224 -9.22 1.91 -12.03
C ALA A 224 -10.66 1.98 -12.58
N ASN A 225 -11.65 2.28 -11.74
CA ASN A 225 -13.04 2.48 -12.18
C ASN A 225 -13.24 3.88 -12.78
N THR A 226 -12.53 4.90 -12.27
CA THR A 226 -12.57 6.28 -12.79
C THR A 226 -11.84 6.41 -14.12
N ILE A 227 -10.68 5.74 -14.25
CA ILE A 227 -9.89 5.71 -15.49
C ILE A 227 -9.71 4.25 -15.89
N PRO A 228 -10.63 3.71 -16.70
CA PRO A 228 -10.50 2.35 -17.20
C PRO A 228 -9.24 2.22 -18.07
N GLN A 229 -8.22 1.56 -17.53
CA GLN A 229 -7.01 1.25 -18.29
C GLN A 229 -7.23 -0.01 -19.13
N GLN A 230 -7.19 0.12 -20.45
CA GLN A 230 -7.05 -1.05 -21.31
C GLN A 230 -5.62 -1.58 -21.18
N THR A 231 -5.49 -2.72 -20.50
CA THR A 231 -4.20 -3.33 -20.19
C THR A 231 -3.69 -4.16 -21.37
N SER A 232 -3.15 -3.54 -22.41
CA SER A 232 -2.35 -4.27 -23.42
C SER A 232 -1.07 -4.84 -22.79
N LYS A 233 -0.48 -5.90 -23.37
CA LYS A 233 0.81 -6.48 -22.89
C LYS A 233 1.95 -5.44 -22.92
N ALA A 234 1.85 -4.47 -23.81
CA ALA A 234 2.75 -3.32 -23.92
C ALA A 234 1.92 -2.03 -23.97
N PHE A 235 2.34 -0.99 -23.26
CA PHE A 235 1.71 0.33 -23.31
C PHE A 235 2.78 1.43 -23.36
N PRO A 236 2.48 2.58 -23.98
CA PRO A 236 3.35 3.74 -23.92
C PRO A 236 3.31 4.33 -22.50
N GLU A 237 4.46 4.41 -21.85
CA GLU A 237 4.65 5.16 -20.61
C GLU A 237 5.18 6.55 -20.99
N ILE A 238 4.38 7.58 -20.71
CA ILE A 238 4.69 8.99 -20.97
C ILE A 238 4.86 9.67 -19.62
N GLU A 239 6.07 10.14 -19.34
CA GLU A 239 6.42 10.63 -18.00
C GLU A 239 7.50 11.72 -18.05
N ALA A 240 7.66 12.46 -16.96
CA ALA A 240 8.86 13.26 -16.71
C ALA A 240 9.36 13.04 -15.28
N LYS A 241 10.69 13.13 -15.11
CA LYS A 241 11.38 12.74 -13.87
C LYS A 241 12.33 13.80 -13.40
N PHE A 242 12.33 14.00 -12.08
CA PHE A 242 13.14 15.00 -11.41
C PHE A 242 13.83 14.36 -10.21
N ASP A 243 15.14 14.56 -10.11
CA ASP A 243 15.91 14.25 -8.92
C ASP A 243 15.65 15.34 -7.87
N ILE A 244 15.34 14.92 -6.65
CA ILE A 244 15.21 15.81 -5.50
C ILE A 244 16.59 15.96 -4.87
N ALA A 245 17.03 17.19 -4.63
CA ALA A 245 18.33 17.45 -4.01
C ALA A 245 18.42 16.80 -2.62
N PRO A 246 19.56 16.23 -2.20
CA PRO A 246 19.66 15.44 -0.95
C PRO A 246 19.22 16.16 0.32
N ASN A 247 19.33 17.49 0.37
CA ASN A 247 18.95 18.32 1.52
C ASN A 247 17.59 19.00 1.35
N ALA A 248 16.88 18.76 0.24
CA ALA A 248 15.56 19.31 0.01
C ALA A 248 14.51 18.46 0.75
N SER A 249 13.71 19.11 1.60
CA SER A 249 12.50 18.52 2.14
C SER A 249 11.34 18.83 1.21
N ILE A 250 10.93 17.85 0.42
CA ILE A 250 9.73 17.89 -0.43
C ILE A 250 8.84 16.71 -0.05
N ASN A 251 7.59 17.00 0.29
CA ASN A 251 6.61 16.00 0.67
C ASN A 251 5.34 16.09 -0.19
N ALA A 252 4.43 15.12 -0.01
CA ALA A 252 3.22 15.03 -0.82
C ALA A 252 2.24 16.18 -0.59
N ASP A 253 2.22 16.76 0.61
CA ASP A 253 1.36 17.90 0.92
C ASP A 253 1.86 19.18 0.21
N ASP A 254 3.17 19.34 0.04
CA ASP A 254 3.75 20.41 -0.78
C ASP A 254 3.27 20.32 -2.23
N ILE A 255 3.22 19.10 -2.81
CA ILE A 255 2.71 18.86 -4.16
C ILE A 255 1.21 19.17 -4.25
N MET A 256 0.42 18.72 -3.28
CA MET A 256 -1.03 18.98 -3.27
C MET A 256 -1.33 20.48 -3.14
N GLN A 257 -0.57 21.20 -2.31
CA GLN A 257 -0.67 22.65 -2.16
C GLN A 257 -0.36 23.35 -3.48
N TRP A 258 0.76 23.00 -4.12
CA TRP A 258 1.13 23.56 -5.41
C TRP A 258 0.08 23.28 -6.50
N LEU A 259 -0.36 22.02 -6.63
CA LEU A 259 -1.38 21.62 -7.60
C LEU A 259 -2.65 22.45 -7.47
N SER A 260 -3.09 22.68 -6.23
CA SER A 260 -4.32 23.44 -5.94
C SER A 260 -4.14 24.95 -6.18
N ALA A 261 -2.92 25.47 -6.08
CA ALA A 261 -2.62 26.90 -6.19
C ALA A 261 -2.37 27.33 -7.65
N GLU A 262 -1.65 26.52 -8.42
CA GLU A 262 -1.12 26.92 -9.74
C GLU A 262 -1.90 26.35 -10.91
N LEU A 263 -2.65 25.26 -10.72
CA LEU A 263 -3.26 24.52 -11.82
C LEU A 263 -4.76 24.29 -11.56
N PRO A 264 -5.61 24.35 -12.60
CA PRO A 264 -7.04 24.04 -12.48
C PRO A 264 -7.25 22.52 -12.45
N VAL A 265 -6.83 21.87 -11.36
CA VAL A 265 -6.86 20.42 -11.22
C VAL A 265 -8.13 19.93 -10.52
N VAL A 266 -8.52 18.70 -10.86
CA VAL A 266 -9.46 17.90 -10.09
C VAL A 266 -8.73 16.68 -9.53
N PHE A 267 -8.73 16.49 -8.21
CA PHE A 267 -8.18 15.28 -7.61
C PHE A 267 -9.10 14.09 -7.90
N LEU A 268 -8.51 12.99 -8.37
CA LEU A 268 -9.27 11.81 -8.82
C LEU A 268 -9.58 10.81 -7.71
N LEU A 269 -8.98 11.02 -6.54
CA LEU A 269 -9.23 10.24 -5.34
C LEU A 269 -9.82 11.13 -4.27
N PRO A 270 -10.74 10.59 -3.44
CA PRO A 270 -11.24 11.31 -2.29
C PRO A 270 -10.10 11.52 -1.30
N SER A 271 -10.32 12.43 -0.34
CA SER A 271 -9.37 12.70 0.75
C SER A 271 -8.81 11.39 1.33
N PRO A 272 -7.48 11.30 1.59
CA PRO A 272 -6.47 12.35 1.49
C PRO A 272 -5.94 12.60 0.07
N SER A 273 -6.63 12.10 -0.97
CA SER A 273 -6.30 12.25 -2.39
C SER A 273 -4.92 11.72 -2.80
N LYS A 274 -4.31 10.93 -1.92
CA LYS A 274 -2.98 10.34 -2.09
C LYS A 274 -2.93 8.88 -1.67
N VAL A 275 -2.10 8.11 -2.37
CA VAL A 275 -1.87 6.69 -2.14
C VAL A 275 -0.41 6.48 -1.76
N VAL A 276 -0.15 5.92 -0.58
CA VAL A 276 1.20 5.49 -0.19
C VAL A 276 1.36 4.01 -0.49
N ARG A 277 2.45 3.66 -1.17
CA ARG A 277 2.75 2.33 -1.67
C ARG A 277 4.20 1.97 -1.38
N MET A 278 4.45 0.74 -0.97
CA MET A 278 5.80 0.18 -0.81
C MET A 278 6.03 -0.97 -1.78
N ARG A 279 7.16 -0.95 -2.50
CA ARG A 279 7.59 -2.04 -3.41
C ARG A 279 9.10 -2.23 -3.31
N ARG A 280 9.57 -3.45 -3.58
CA ARG A 280 10.99 -3.75 -3.72
C ARG A 280 11.27 -4.01 -5.20
N TYR A 281 12.28 -3.35 -5.74
CA TYR A 281 12.66 -3.43 -7.14
C TYR A 281 13.95 -4.21 -7.22
N HIS A 282 13.93 -5.31 -7.96
CA HIS A 282 15.09 -6.11 -8.27
C HIS A 282 15.55 -5.72 -9.67
N ILE A 283 16.69 -5.03 -9.72
CA ILE A 283 17.33 -4.63 -10.97
C ILE A 283 18.00 -5.85 -11.56
N CYS A 284 17.64 -6.18 -12.79
CA CYS A 284 18.05 -7.39 -13.45
C CYS A 284 18.64 -7.07 -14.82
N ARG A 285 19.36 -8.04 -15.38
CA ARG A 285 19.84 -8.02 -16.76
C ARG A 285 19.32 -9.24 -17.49
N ASP A 286 18.86 -9.03 -18.72
CA ASP A 286 18.63 -10.11 -19.65
C ASP A 286 19.96 -10.47 -20.32
N PRO A 287 20.49 -11.69 -20.17
CA PRO A 287 21.73 -12.11 -20.81
C PRO A 287 21.62 -12.19 -22.34
N LYS A 288 20.41 -12.18 -22.90
CA LYS A 288 20.18 -12.23 -24.35
C LYS A 288 20.13 -10.85 -25.00
N ASP A 289 19.82 -9.80 -24.23
CA ASP A 289 19.75 -8.42 -24.71
C ASP A 289 20.10 -7.43 -23.59
N GLU A 290 21.37 -7.01 -23.56
CA GLU A 290 21.87 -6.06 -22.56
C GLU A 290 21.32 -4.62 -22.75
N THR A 291 20.59 -4.34 -23.83
CA THR A 291 20.01 -3.02 -24.10
C THR A 291 18.66 -2.80 -23.42
N ILE A 292 18.10 -3.86 -22.82
CA ILE A 292 16.79 -3.85 -22.19
C ILE A 292 16.91 -3.67 -20.68
N ASP A 293 16.19 -2.67 -20.15
CA ASP A 293 16.03 -2.51 -18.71
C ASP A 293 15.01 -3.54 -18.19
N CYS A 294 15.50 -4.61 -17.57
CA CYS A 294 14.68 -5.63 -16.92
C CYS A 294 14.56 -5.39 -15.41
N THR A 295 13.35 -5.37 -14.87
CA THR A 295 13.15 -5.14 -13.44
C THR A 295 12.03 -6.00 -12.92
N LEU A 296 12.30 -6.78 -11.87
CA LEU A 296 11.27 -7.51 -11.16
C LEU A 296 10.77 -6.67 -9.98
N VAL A 297 9.48 -6.37 -9.95
CA VAL A 297 8.86 -5.60 -8.87
C VAL A 297 8.19 -6.55 -7.90
N GLU A 298 8.69 -6.59 -6.67
CA GLU A 298 8.11 -7.32 -5.54
C GLU A 298 7.12 -6.43 -4.77
N THR A 299 5.92 -6.96 -4.56
CA THR A 299 4.96 -6.45 -3.58
C THR A 299 5.28 -6.98 -2.19
N ALA A 300 4.86 -6.29 -1.12
CA ALA A 300 5.13 -6.83 0.21
C ALA A 300 4.36 -8.12 0.55
N ALA A 301 3.41 -8.55 -0.27
CA ALA A 301 2.82 -9.88 -0.20
C ALA A 301 3.69 -10.96 -0.89
N GLN A 302 4.90 -10.62 -1.32
CA GLN A 302 5.82 -11.46 -2.11
C GLN A 302 5.17 -11.94 -3.42
N ARG A 303 4.53 -10.99 -4.10
CA ARG A 303 4.08 -11.15 -5.49
C ARG A 303 5.02 -10.41 -6.40
N TYR A 304 5.42 -11.03 -7.50
CA TYR A 304 6.39 -10.47 -8.43
C TYR A 304 5.75 -10.04 -9.74
N SER A 305 6.27 -8.95 -10.29
CA SER A 305 5.85 -8.39 -11.58
C SER A 305 7.06 -8.05 -12.43
N PRO A 306 7.35 -8.80 -13.51
CA PRO A 306 8.38 -8.41 -14.47
C PRO A 306 7.96 -7.14 -15.21
N LYS A 307 8.91 -6.22 -15.31
CA LYS A 307 8.82 -5.01 -16.12
C LYS A 307 10.00 -4.96 -17.07
N ILE A 308 9.68 -4.86 -18.34
CA ILE A 308 10.64 -4.70 -19.44
C ILE A 308 10.39 -3.32 -20.04
N LYS A 309 11.45 -2.53 -20.17
CA LYS A 309 11.39 -1.17 -20.73
C LYS A 309 12.29 -1.07 -21.94
N SER A 310 11.75 -0.57 -23.04
CA SER A 310 12.47 -0.44 -24.31
C SER A 310 12.00 0.79 -25.10
N ASN A 311 12.73 1.11 -26.19
CA ASN A 311 12.41 2.18 -27.12
C ASN A 311 12.21 3.55 -26.45
N ALA A 312 13.07 3.90 -25.51
CA ALA A 312 13.01 5.16 -24.80
C ALA A 312 13.47 6.33 -25.69
N TYR A 313 12.70 7.41 -25.75
CA TYR A 313 13.08 8.66 -26.41
C TYR A 313 12.52 9.88 -25.66
N LEU A 314 13.13 11.04 -25.87
CA LEU A 314 12.74 12.30 -25.25
C LEU A 314 12.01 13.21 -26.26
N THR A 315 10.97 13.90 -25.79
CA THR A 315 10.31 15.02 -26.48
C THR A 315 10.33 16.22 -25.53
N GLY A 316 11.32 17.10 -25.71
CA GLY A 316 11.68 18.10 -24.70
C GLY A 316 12.11 17.41 -23.40
N GLN A 317 11.39 17.69 -22.32
CA GLN A 317 11.60 17.09 -20.98
C GLN A 317 10.73 15.85 -20.71
N VAL A 318 9.87 15.46 -21.65
CA VAL A 318 9.00 14.29 -21.54
C VAL A 318 9.72 13.06 -22.08
N LEU A 319 9.79 12.02 -21.25
CA LEU A 319 10.27 10.69 -21.61
C LEU A 319 9.10 9.82 -22.06
N VAL A 320 9.25 9.23 -23.24
CA VAL A 320 8.33 8.22 -23.77
C VAL A 320 9.07 6.90 -23.89
N ARG A 321 8.45 5.81 -23.44
CA ARG A 321 9.00 4.47 -23.61
C ARG A 321 7.91 3.42 -23.75
N LYS A 322 8.26 2.29 -24.36
CA LYS A 322 7.44 1.10 -24.34
C LYS A 322 7.68 0.37 -23.03
N THR A 323 6.62 0.13 -22.27
CA THR A 323 6.68 -0.68 -21.06
C THR A 323 5.84 -1.93 -21.24
N GLU A 324 6.50 -3.07 -21.11
CA GLU A 324 5.85 -4.37 -21.00
C GLU A 324 5.85 -4.74 -19.52
N ALA A 325 4.69 -4.61 -18.90
CA ALA A 325 4.43 -5.13 -17.58
C ALA A 325 3.42 -6.26 -17.73
N SER A 326 3.81 -7.48 -17.35
CA SER A 326 2.78 -8.51 -17.12
C SER A 326 1.81 -7.94 -16.08
N ARG A 327 0.50 -8.15 -16.26
CA ARG A 327 -0.56 -7.53 -15.44
C ARG A 327 -0.53 -8.06 -14.00
N THR A 328 0.49 -7.81 -13.22
CA THR A 328 0.78 -8.50 -11.96
C THR A 328 0.82 -7.49 -10.80
N THR A 329 -0.33 -7.33 -10.14
CA THR A 329 -0.51 -6.53 -8.92
C THR A 329 -0.53 -7.43 -7.68
N ASP A 330 -0.80 -6.88 -6.49
CA ASP A 330 -1.00 -7.69 -5.26
C ASP A 330 -2.10 -8.76 -5.40
N LYS A 331 -2.96 -8.67 -6.43
CA LYS A 331 -4.03 -9.64 -6.71
C LYS A 331 -3.58 -10.85 -7.53
N ASN A 332 -2.71 -10.66 -8.50
CA ASN A 332 -2.45 -11.66 -9.55
C ASN A 332 -0.96 -11.78 -9.94
N GLY A 333 -0.05 -11.19 -9.15
CA GLY A 333 1.37 -11.34 -9.38
C GLY A 333 1.91 -12.76 -9.22
N THR A 334 3.00 -13.04 -9.93
CA THR A 334 3.66 -14.34 -9.90
C THR A 334 4.09 -14.65 -8.47
N THR A 335 3.74 -15.84 -8.00
CA THR A 335 4.16 -16.37 -6.70
C THR A 335 5.46 -17.13 -6.85
N GLY A 336 6.28 -17.14 -5.79
CA GLY A 336 7.49 -17.95 -5.75
C GLY A 336 8.53 -17.31 -4.84
N THR A 337 9.74 -17.86 -4.88
CA THR A 337 10.93 -17.20 -4.34
C THR A 337 11.58 -16.35 -5.44
N LEU A 338 12.31 -15.30 -5.06
CA LEU A 338 13.03 -14.48 -6.04
C LEU A 338 13.91 -15.32 -7.01
N PRO A 339 14.72 -16.30 -6.56
CA PRO A 339 15.49 -17.15 -7.47
C PRO A 339 14.62 -17.91 -8.49
N SER A 340 13.52 -18.52 -8.06
CA SER A 340 12.63 -19.27 -8.96
C SER A 340 11.99 -18.38 -10.04
N VAL A 341 11.68 -17.13 -9.69
CA VAL A 341 11.09 -16.19 -10.64
C VAL A 341 12.15 -15.66 -11.61
N LEU A 342 13.36 -15.36 -11.13
CA LEU A 342 14.47 -14.96 -12.00
C LEU A 342 14.84 -16.06 -13.01
N GLU A 343 14.88 -17.31 -12.56
CA GLU A 343 15.12 -18.48 -13.41
C GLU A 343 14.05 -18.61 -14.51
N GLN A 344 12.77 -18.41 -14.17
CA GLN A 344 11.66 -18.44 -15.14
C GLN A 344 11.84 -17.42 -16.28
N TYR A 345 12.38 -16.24 -15.97
CA TYR A 345 12.64 -15.20 -16.97
C TYR A 345 14.06 -15.27 -17.58
N GLY A 346 14.93 -16.15 -17.06
CA GLY A 346 16.32 -16.23 -17.46
C GLY A 346 17.11 -14.94 -17.18
N TRP A 347 16.81 -14.25 -16.07
CA TRP A 347 17.40 -12.96 -15.74
C TRP A 347 18.42 -13.04 -14.60
N ASP A 348 19.51 -12.28 -14.73
CA ASP A 348 20.52 -12.14 -13.69
C ASP A 348 20.20 -10.96 -12.78
N LEU A 349 20.22 -11.19 -11.46
CA LEU A 349 20.05 -10.13 -10.47
C LEU A 349 21.32 -9.26 -10.39
N LEU A 350 21.17 -7.95 -10.59
CA LEU A 350 22.24 -6.97 -10.45
C LEU A 350 22.22 -6.27 -9.09
N ASN A 351 21.06 -5.83 -8.62
CA ASN A 351 20.88 -5.17 -7.33
C ASN A 351 19.41 -5.20 -6.90
N SER A 352 19.10 -4.79 -5.67
CA SER A 352 17.73 -4.57 -5.21
C SER A 352 17.62 -3.32 -4.36
N PHE A 353 16.53 -2.57 -4.52
CA PHE A 353 16.21 -1.42 -3.69
C PHE A 353 14.74 -1.41 -3.29
N GLU A 354 14.46 -0.83 -2.13
CA GLU A 354 13.11 -0.58 -1.66
C GLU A 354 12.67 0.81 -2.10
N LYS A 355 11.40 0.93 -2.48
CA LYS A 355 10.77 2.17 -2.93
C LYS A 355 9.52 2.42 -2.07
N LEU A 356 9.54 3.47 -1.28
CA LEU A 356 8.34 4.06 -0.67
C LEU A 356 7.87 5.19 -1.58
N GLN A 357 6.67 5.04 -2.13
CA GLN A 357 6.11 5.95 -3.11
C GLN A 357 4.80 6.55 -2.61
N THR A 358 4.65 7.87 -2.73
CA THR A 358 3.35 8.53 -2.56
C THR A 358 2.85 8.99 -3.92
N LYS A 359 1.61 8.65 -4.27
CA LYS A 359 0.96 8.87 -5.56
C LYS A 359 -0.23 9.80 -5.40
N ILE A 360 -0.31 10.86 -6.20
CA ILE A 360 -1.40 11.85 -6.22
C ILE A 360 -1.97 11.86 -7.66
N PRO A 361 -3.06 11.12 -7.92
CA PRO A 361 -3.72 11.17 -9.21
C PRO A 361 -4.64 12.38 -9.32
N PHE A 362 -4.57 13.06 -10.45
CA PHE A 362 -5.33 14.27 -10.73
C PHE A 362 -5.70 14.33 -12.22
N GLN A 363 -6.66 15.19 -12.54
CA GLN A 363 -7.11 15.46 -13.90
C GLN A 363 -6.96 16.95 -14.17
N LEU A 364 -6.52 17.29 -15.39
CA LEU A 364 -6.47 18.67 -15.88
C LEU A 364 -7.79 19.04 -16.57
N SER A 365 -7.96 20.33 -16.88
CA SER A 365 -9.19 20.86 -17.51
C SER A 365 -9.51 20.29 -18.90
N ASP A 366 -8.49 19.81 -19.61
CA ASP A 366 -8.60 19.07 -20.88
C ASP A 366 -9.22 17.67 -20.72
N GLY A 367 -9.38 17.19 -19.49
CA GLY A 367 -9.95 15.88 -19.19
C GLY A 367 -8.92 14.73 -19.16
N PHE A 368 -7.64 14.99 -19.42
CA PHE A 368 -6.59 13.99 -19.26
C PHE A 368 -6.19 13.79 -17.80
N ALA A 369 -5.89 12.55 -17.48
CA ALA A 369 -5.52 12.13 -16.14
C ALA A 369 -4.03 11.85 -16.03
N TYR A 370 -3.47 12.34 -14.94
CA TYR A 370 -2.06 12.29 -14.62
C TYR A 370 -1.86 11.78 -13.20
N LEU A 371 -0.65 11.35 -12.93
CA LEU A 371 -0.19 10.92 -11.64
C LEU A 371 1.11 11.64 -11.31
N LEU A 372 1.12 12.38 -10.21
CA LEU A 372 2.36 12.82 -9.59
C LEU A 372 2.77 11.83 -8.51
N SER A 373 4.07 11.60 -8.39
CA SER A 373 4.58 10.76 -7.32
C SER A 373 5.91 11.25 -6.75
N ILE A 374 6.08 11.03 -5.46
CA ILE A 374 7.36 11.17 -4.76
C ILE A 374 7.85 9.78 -4.42
N ASP A 375 9.06 9.49 -4.84
CA ASP A 375 9.72 8.22 -4.71
C ASP A 375 10.91 8.34 -3.77
N ASN A 376 10.88 7.60 -2.67
CA ASN A 376 12.00 7.45 -1.76
C ASN A 376 12.59 6.05 -1.95
N CYS A 377 13.74 5.98 -2.62
CA CYS A 377 14.41 4.72 -2.94
C CYS A 377 15.64 4.53 -2.05
N ILE A 378 15.84 3.31 -1.54
CA ILE A 378 17.02 2.94 -0.74
C ILE A 378 17.43 1.50 -1.02
N ASP A 379 18.71 1.25 -1.30
CA ASP A 379 19.24 -0.12 -1.45
C ASP A 379 19.74 -0.70 -0.12
N CYS A 380 20.16 -1.97 -0.13
CA CYS A 380 20.65 -2.66 1.06
C CYS A 380 21.95 -2.09 1.64
N ARG A 381 22.64 -1.20 0.91
CA ARG A 381 23.86 -0.51 1.36
C ARG A 381 23.58 0.90 1.86
N GLY A 382 22.33 1.35 1.80
CA GLY A 382 21.94 2.70 2.19
C GLY A 382 22.13 3.75 1.11
N ASN A 383 22.41 3.36 -0.14
CA ASN A 383 22.41 4.32 -1.26
C ASN A 383 20.97 4.77 -1.49
N GLN A 384 20.75 6.09 -1.50
CA GLN A 384 19.42 6.68 -1.62
C GLN A 384 19.26 7.42 -2.94
N LEU A 385 18.02 7.44 -3.44
CA LEU A 385 17.60 8.27 -4.56
C LEU A 385 16.17 8.73 -4.31
N GLN A 386 15.98 10.05 -4.28
CA GLN A 386 14.66 10.66 -4.20
C GLN A 386 14.29 11.26 -5.55
N GLN A 387 13.10 10.92 -6.05
CA GLN A 387 12.63 11.41 -7.34
C GLN A 387 11.16 11.85 -7.28
N LEU A 388 10.86 12.92 -8.00
CA LEU A 388 9.50 13.31 -8.35
C LEU A 388 9.22 12.83 -9.77
N GLU A 389 8.10 12.15 -9.98
CA GLU A 389 7.67 11.67 -11.30
C GLU A 389 6.27 12.23 -11.61
N ILE A 390 6.08 12.74 -12.83
CA ILE A 390 4.75 12.94 -13.43
C ILE A 390 4.55 11.90 -14.52
N GLU A 391 3.39 11.23 -14.52
CA GLU A 391 3.05 10.14 -15.44
C GLU A 391 1.63 10.34 -15.99
N TYR A 392 1.44 10.20 -17.29
CA TYR A 392 0.10 10.10 -17.88
C TYR A 392 -0.50 8.71 -17.57
N ILE A 393 -1.71 8.68 -17.02
CA ILE A 393 -2.37 7.42 -16.59
C ILE A 393 -3.64 7.07 -17.37
N GLY A 394 -3.92 7.78 -18.46
CA GLY A 394 -5.05 7.50 -19.34
C GLY A 394 -4.89 6.26 -20.23
N SER A 395 -5.86 6.00 -21.09
CA SER A 395 -5.91 4.80 -21.93
C SER A 395 -4.90 4.83 -23.08
N SER A 396 -4.26 3.69 -23.37
CA SER A 396 -3.30 3.57 -24.48
C SER A 396 -3.93 3.81 -25.86
N LEU A 397 -5.23 3.57 -26.03
CA LEU A 397 -5.94 3.78 -27.29
C LEU A 397 -6.02 5.26 -27.69
N THR A 398 -6.05 6.16 -26.72
CA THR A 398 -6.16 7.60 -26.96
C THR A 398 -4.79 8.26 -27.16
N VAL A 399 -3.70 7.57 -26.81
CA VAL A 399 -2.35 8.14 -26.85
C VAL A 399 -1.93 8.57 -28.26
N PRO A 400 -2.04 7.75 -29.32
CA PRO A 400 -1.55 8.15 -30.65
C PRO A 400 -2.25 9.40 -31.21
N ALA A 401 -3.54 9.58 -30.93
CA ALA A 401 -4.32 10.71 -31.41
C ALA A 401 -4.08 12.00 -30.60
N SER A 402 -3.66 11.87 -29.33
CA SER A 402 -3.56 12.98 -28.38
C SER A 402 -2.14 13.22 -27.86
N ALA A 403 -1.11 12.56 -28.42
CA ALA A 403 0.25 12.58 -27.90
C ALA A 403 0.82 14.00 -27.75
N ALA A 404 0.62 14.86 -28.76
CA ALA A 404 1.08 16.25 -28.71
C ALA A 404 0.46 17.03 -27.54
N VAL A 405 -0.86 16.88 -27.34
CA VAL A 405 -1.57 17.54 -26.23
C VAL A 405 -1.07 17.04 -24.88
N ILE A 406 -0.89 15.72 -24.73
CA ILE A 406 -0.36 15.13 -23.50
C ILE A 406 1.06 15.63 -23.21
N PHE A 407 1.90 15.78 -24.25
CA PHE A 407 3.26 16.31 -24.09
C PHE A 407 3.22 17.79 -23.66
N ASP A 408 2.42 18.61 -24.32
CA ASP A 408 2.28 20.03 -23.99
C ASP A 408 1.74 20.24 -22.57
N ASP A 409 0.78 19.42 -22.14
CA ASP A 409 0.27 19.44 -20.77
C ASP A 409 1.35 19.10 -19.76
N ILE A 410 2.12 18.02 -19.99
CA ILE A 410 3.21 17.67 -19.08
C ILE A 410 4.25 18.80 -19.08
N GLN A 411 4.64 19.37 -20.23
CA GLN A 411 5.56 20.51 -20.27
C GLN A 411 5.05 21.72 -19.48
N ARG A 412 3.75 22.04 -19.59
CA ARG A 412 3.11 23.12 -18.82
C ARG A 412 3.15 22.85 -17.32
N VAL A 413 2.83 21.62 -16.90
CA VAL A 413 2.90 21.20 -15.50
C VAL A 413 4.33 21.29 -14.98
N ILE A 414 5.32 20.88 -15.78
CA ILE A 414 6.74 20.98 -15.42
C ILE A 414 7.18 22.45 -15.28
N ALA A 415 6.83 23.31 -16.23
CA ALA A 415 7.17 24.72 -16.19
C ALA A 415 6.64 25.39 -14.90
N SER A 416 5.38 25.10 -14.55
CA SER A 416 4.80 25.54 -13.28
C SER A 416 5.58 24.97 -12.09
N LEU A 417 5.82 23.65 -12.06
CA LEU A 417 6.53 22.97 -10.98
C LEU A 417 7.92 23.58 -10.71
N LEU A 418 8.73 23.77 -11.77
CA LEU A 418 10.10 24.29 -11.66
C LEU A 418 10.15 25.77 -11.27
N SER A 419 9.11 26.54 -11.62
CA SER A 419 9.00 27.96 -11.27
C SER A 419 8.49 28.20 -9.84
N TYR A 420 7.78 27.22 -9.27
CA TYR A 420 7.11 27.38 -7.99
C TYR A 420 8.13 27.51 -6.83
N PRO A 421 7.96 28.49 -5.91
CA PRO A 421 8.97 28.80 -4.89
C PRO A 421 9.39 27.61 -4.01
N LEU A 422 8.49 26.66 -3.72
CA LEU A 422 8.83 25.51 -2.90
C LEU A 422 9.79 24.54 -3.57
N PHE A 423 9.79 24.46 -4.90
CA PHE A 423 10.56 23.47 -5.67
C PHE A 423 11.74 24.09 -6.43
N ARG A 424 11.70 25.40 -6.67
CA ARG A 424 12.74 26.12 -7.42
C ARG A 424 14.13 25.88 -6.83
N GLY A 425 15.03 25.34 -7.65
CA GLY A 425 16.41 25.02 -7.26
C GLY A 425 16.57 23.80 -6.33
N LYS A 426 15.47 23.12 -5.97
CA LYS A 426 15.46 21.92 -5.13
C LYS A 426 15.26 20.63 -5.92
N ILE A 427 14.73 20.74 -7.14
CA ILE A 427 14.54 19.63 -8.07
C ILE A 427 15.22 19.95 -9.40
N ALA A 428 15.73 18.91 -10.07
CA ALA A 428 16.34 19.01 -11.39
C ALA A 428 15.96 17.80 -12.24
N HIS A 429 15.93 17.92 -13.57
CA HIS A 429 15.63 16.77 -14.42
C HIS A 429 16.58 15.61 -14.18
N SER A 430 16.00 14.42 -14.00
CA SER A 430 16.77 13.19 -13.83
C SER A 430 17.57 12.88 -15.09
N GLN A 431 18.89 12.75 -14.95
CA GLN A 431 19.79 12.44 -16.08
C GLN A 431 19.96 10.93 -16.31
N ILE A 432 19.60 10.12 -15.31
CA ILE A 432 19.72 8.66 -15.35
C ILE A 432 18.46 8.00 -14.79
N SER A 433 18.12 6.82 -15.32
CA SER A 433 17.01 6.03 -14.79
C SER A 433 17.36 5.47 -13.41
N LYS A 434 16.35 5.20 -12.57
CA LYS A 434 16.55 4.46 -11.30
C LYS A 434 17.24 3.13 -11.54
N HIS A 435 16.90 2.45 -12.64
CA HIS A 435 17.54 1.19 -13.03
C HIS A 435 19.06 1.39 -13.17
N LYS A 436 19.48 2.34 -14.01
CA LYS A 436 20.90 2.65 -14.23
C LYS A 436 21.60 3.12 -12.96
N TYR A 437 20.95 3.97 -12.16
CA TYR A 437 21.50 4.45 -10.88
C TYR A 437 21.79 3.30 -9.91
N PHE A 438 20.85 2.37 -9.72
CA PHE A 438 21.05 1.27 -8.76
C PHE A 438 21.88 0.11 -9.31
N ALA A 439 21.90 -0.10 -10.64
CA ALA A 439 22.70 -1.14 -11.28
C ALA A 439 24.22 -0.98 -11.02
N GLN A 440 24.70 0.25 -10.82
CA GLN A 440 26.12 0.50 -10.56
C GLN A 440 26.57 0.03 -9.17
N PHE A 441 25.64 -0.12 -8.22
CA PHE A 441 25.93 -0.51 -6.83
C PHE A 441 25.80 -2.03 -6.62
N ARG A 442 26.55 -2.83 -7.40
CA ARG A 442 26.50 -4.30 -7.29
C ARG A 442 26.65 -4.75 -5.82
N PRO A 443 25.79 -5.65 -5.31
CA PRO A 443 25.91 -6.19 -3.96
C PRO A 443 27.29 -6.84 -3.82
N MET A 444 27.93 -6.64 -2.67
CA MET A 444 29.26 -7.23 -2.45
C MET A 444 28.97 -8.68 -2.12
N PRO A 445 29.73 -9.65 -2.66
CA PRO A 445 29.61 -11.02 -2.21
C PRO A 445 29.72 -11.05 -0.69
N ALA A 446 28.77 -11.72 -0.01
CA ALA A 446 28.75 -11.81 1.45
C ALA A 446 30.06 -12.36 2.05
N ALA A 447 30.88 -13.03 1.23
CA ALA A 447 32.22 -13.50 1.57
C ALA A 447 33.24 -12.39 1.92
N LEU A 448 32.95 -11.11 1.62
CA LEU A 448 33.82 -9.97 1.97
C LEU A 448 33.36 -9.22 3.24
N LEU A 449 32.29 -9.68 3.90
CA LEU A 449 31.73 -9.07 5.11
C LEU A 449 31.73 -10.04 6.32
N ALA A 450 32.42 -11.18 6.21
CA ALA A 450 32.59 -12.17 7.27
C ALA A 450 33.94 -11.99 7.99
#